data_AF-A0A8T1QDM3-F1
#
_entry.id   AF-A0A8T1QDM3-F1
#
_cell.length_a   1.000
_cell.length_b   1.000
_cell.length_c   1.000
_cell.angle_alpha   90.00
_cell.angle_beta   90.00
_cell.angle_gamma   90.00
#
_symmetry.space_group_name_H-M   'P 1'
#
loop_
_entity.id
_entity.type
_entity.pdbx_description
1 polymer ?
#
loop_
_entity_poly.entity_id
_entity_poly.type
_entity_poly.pdbx_seq_one_letter_code
_entity_poly.pdbx_strand_id
1 'polypeptide(L)'
;MGKERSVLMVFMIMVVVICSSEMKQVESHSGGLKCCHDNHIGRCLPAQDDKRCNQLCHKSCNKGGACKVLKGPPPNHYCHCFC
;
A
#
# COMPACT_ATOMS: atom_id res chain seq x y z
N MET A 1 48.49 0.42 -0.35
CA MET A 1 47.52 -0.09 0.67
C MET A 1 46.25 0.76 0.84
N GLY A 2 45.94 1.74 -0.05
CA GLY A 2 44.77 2.63 0.12
C GLY A 2 43.63 2.44 -0.88
N LYS A 3 43.93 2.14 -2.15
CA LYS A 3 42.94 2.07 -3.24
C LYS A 3 41.98 0.89 -3.12
N GLU A 4 42.47 -0.29 -2.77
CA GLU A 4 41.67 -1.52 -2.67
C GLU A 4 40.67 -1.47 -1.50
N ARG A 5 41.08 -0.85 -0.39
CA ARG A 5 40.21 -0.62 0.79
C ARG A 5 39.11 0.40 0.47
N SER A 6 39.42 1.42 -0.34
CA SER A 6 38.41 2.37 -0.81
C SER A 6 37.38 1.74 -1.73
N VAL A 7 37.78 0.85 -2.64
CA VAL A 7 36.83 0.16 -3.55
C VAL A 7 35.88 -0.74 -2.75
N LEU A 8 36.41 -1.50 -1.78
CA LEU A 8 35.59 -2.34 -0.91
C LEU A 8 34.59 -1.54 -0.08
N MET A 9 34.99 -0.37 0.43
CA MET A 9 34.07 0.51 1.15
C MET A 9 32.95 1.05 0.26
N VAL A 10 33.27 1.48 -0.96
CA VAL A 10 32.26 1.95 -1.93
C VAL A 10 31.28 0.83 -2.28
N PHE A 11 31.77 -0.40 -2.48
CA PHE A 11 30.92 -1.54 -2.79
C PHE A 11 29.96 -1.88 -1.64
N MET A 12 30.45 -1.86 -0.40
CA MET A 12 29.61 -2.07 0.79
C MET A 12 28.54 -0.99 0.94
N ILE A 13 28.88 0.28 0.70
CA ILE A 13 27.91 1.39 0.73
C ILE A 13 26.82 1.18 -0.31
N MET A 14 27.18 0.77 -1.52
CA MET A 14 26.22 0.49 -2.60
C MET A 14 25.26 -0.65 -2.23
N VAL A 15 25.76 -1.73 -1.62
CA VAL A 15 24.91 -2.85 -1.15
C VAL A 15 23.94 -2.38 -0.06
N VAL A 16 24.38 -1.57 0.89
CA VAL A 16 23.51 -1.01 1.94
C VAL A 16 22.43 -0.11 1.33
N VAL A 17 22.77 0.76 0.39
CA VAL A 17 21.81 1.64 -0.30
C VAL A 17 20.76 0.84 -1.09
N ILE A 18 21.16 -0.24 -1.76
CA ILE A 18 20.23 -1.12 -2.51
C ILE A 18 19.29 -1.85 -1.53
N CYS A 19 19.80 -2.38 -0.42
CA CYS A 19 18.98 -3.05 0.60
C CYS A 19 18.07 -2.09 1.38
N SER A 20 18.41 -0.80 1.40
CA SER A 20 17.61 0.26 2.03
C SER A 20 16.50 0.80 1.12
N SER A 21 16.28 0.22 -0.07
CA SER A 21 15.14 0.58 -0.90
C SER A 21 13.86 0.16 -0.16
N GLU A 22 13.28 1.15 0.51
CA GLU A 22 12.19 0.98 1.44
C GLU A 22 10.97 0.37 0.74
N MET A 23 10.24 -0.43 1.51
CA MET A 23 8.86 -0.79 1.22
C MET A 23 8.16 0.47 0.71
N LYS A 24 7.76 0.49 -0.56
CA LYS A 24 6.92 1.56 -1.09
C LYS A 24 5.67 1.58 -0.20
N GLN A 25 5.65 2.50 0.75
CA GLN A 25 4.43 2.84 1.46
C GLN A 25 3.50 3.30 0.36
N VAL A 26 2.53 2.44 0.04
CA VAL A 26 1.35 2.83 -0.71
C VAL A 26 0.83 4.03 0.07
N GLU A 27 0.97 5.20 -0.54
CA GLU A 27 0.50 6.48 -0.04
C GLU A 27 -0.89 6.25 0.58
N SER A 28 -0.90 6.14 1.91
CA SER A 28 -2.14 6.17 2.65
C SER A 28 -2.57 7.61 2.53
N HIS A 29 -3.46 7.88 1.58
CA HIS A 29 -4.21 9.13 1.50
C HIS A 29 -4.48 9.61 2.92
N SER A 30 -3.99 10.81 3.22
CA SER A 30 -3.82 11.36 4.57
C SER A 30 -5.13 11.75 5.26
N GLY A 31 -6.22 11.05 4.96
CA GLY A 31 -7.42 10.94 5.76
C GLY A 31 -7.82 9.48 5.76
N GLY A 32 -7.84 8.84 6.94
CA GLY A 32 -8.18 7.42 7.08
C GLY A 32 -9.49 7.06 6.37
N LEU A 33 -9.66 5.78 6.03
CA LEU A 33 -10.86 5.31 5.33
C LEU A 33 -12.11 5.70 6.12
N LYS A 34 -13.11 6.24 5.42
CA LYS A 34 -14.42 6.54 5.99
C LYS A 34 -15.24 5.26 6.07
N CYS A 35 -15.82 5.00 7.23
CA CYS A 35 -16.73 3.87 7.44
C CYS A 35 -18.08 4.15 6.81
N CYS A 36 -18.83 3.10 6.46
CA CYS A 36 -20.09 3.23 5.73
C CYS A 36 -19.94 3.96 4.38
N HIS A 37 -18.73 4.00 3.83
CA HIS A 37 -18.40 4.77 2.63
C HIS A 37 -17.50 3.98 1.69
N ASP A 38 -17.53 4.40 0.43
CA ASP A 38 -16.67 3.90 -0.63
C ASP A 38 -15.37 4.69 -0.68
N ASN A 39 -14.26 4.00 -0.47
CA ASN A 39 -12.93 4.59 -0.38
C ASN A 39 -12.08 4.15 -1.57
N HIS A 40 -11.39 5.11 -2.16
CA HIS A 40 -10.35 4.81 -3.14
C HIS A 40 -9.06 4.40 -2.41
N ILE A 41 -8.59 3.18 -2.68
CA ILE A 41 -7.35 2.61 -2.12
C ILE A 41 -6.38 2.15 -3.23
N GLY A 42 -6.53 2.71 -4.44
CA GLY A 42 -5.96 2.17 -5.67
C GLY A 42 -6.73 0.96 -6.19
N ARG A 43 -6.02 -0.07 -6.69
CA ARG A 43 -6.63 -1.31 -7.20
C ARG A 43 -7.43 -2.03 -6.10
N CYS A 44 -8.71 -2.30 -6.36
CA CYS A 44 -9.58 -3.05 -5.44
C CYS A 44 -10.44 -4.03 -6.24
N LEU A 45 -9.85 -5.16 -6.65
CA LEU A 45 -10.58 -6.20 -7.34
C LEU A 45 -11.32 -7.08 -6.33
N PRO A 46 -12.64 -7.28 -6.49
CA PRO A 46 -13.39 -8.24 -5.68
C PRO A 46 -12.71 -9.62 -5.65
N ALA A 47 -12.81 -10.31 -4.52
CA ALA A 47 -12.13 -11.57 -4.17
C ALA A 47 -10.60 -11.49 -4.08
N GLN A 48 -9.91 -10.78 -4.97
CA GLN A 48 -8.43 -10.71 -4.97
C GLN A 48 -7.90 -9.75 -3.89
N ASP A 49 -8.49 -8.56 -3.79
CA ASP A 49 -8.03 -7.47 -2.93
C ASP A 49 -8.91 -7.30 -1.67
N ASP A 50 -9.93 -8.14 -1.49
CA ASP A 50 -10.87 -8.05 -0.35
C ASP A 50 -10.15 -8.13 0.99
N LYS A 51 -9.16 -9.01 1.13
CA LYS A 51 -8.37 -9.13 2.36
C LYS A 51 -7.64 -7.82 2.68
N ARG A 52 -7.11 -7.13 1.67
CA ARG A 52 -6.43 -5.84 1.81
C ARG A 52 -7.41 -4.75 2.22
N CYS A 53 -8.55 -4.66 1.54
CA CYS A 53 -9.64 -3.74 1.91
C CYS A 53 -10.12 -3.97 3.35
N ASN A 54 -10.39 -5.23 3.72
CA ASN A 54 -10.83 -5.62 5.05
C ASN A 54 -9.84 -5.22 6.15
N GLN A 55 -8.54 -5.41 5.92
CA GLN A 55 -7.49 -5.03 6.86
C GLN A 55 -7.38 -3.51 7.02
N LEU A 56 -7.53 -2.74 5.93
CA LEU A 56 -7.53 -1.29 5.99
C LEU A 56 -8.74 -0.76 6.77
N CYS A 57 -9.94 -1.27 6.49
CA CYS A 57 -11.14 -0.89 7.23
C CYS A 57 -11.06 -1.28 8.71
N HIS A 58 -10.49 -2.44 9.06
CA HIS A 58 -10.30 -2.83 10.45
C HIS A 58 -9.40 -1.86 11.19
N LYS A 59 -8.32 -1.39 10.54
CA LYS A 59 -7.41 -0.41 11.14
C LYS A 59 -8.04 0.98 11.26
N SER A 60 -8.81 1.41 10.26
CA SER A 60 -9.37 2.77 10.25
C SER A 60 -10.61 2.92 11.12
N CYS A 61 -11.45 1.88 11.24
CA CYS A 61 -12.63 1.97 12.10
C CYS A 61 -13.12 0.69 12.76
N ASN A 62 -12.23 -0.28 12.96
CA ASN A 62 -12.52 -1.49 13.71
C ASN A 62 -13.70 -2.31 13.13
N LYS A 63 -13.90 -2.20 11.81
CA LYS A 63 -14.92 -2.88 11.03
C LYS A 63 -14.32 -3.55 9.81
N GLY A 64 -15.04 -4.48 9.22
CA GLY A 64 -14.63 -5.11 7.96
C GLY A 64 -14.84 -4.20 6.74
N GLY A 65 -14.43 -4.71 5.60
CA GLY A 65 -14.73 -4.10 4.30
C GLY A 65 -14.47 -5.08 3.16
N ALA A 66 -15.00 -4.75 1.98
CA ALA A 66 -14.81 -5.53 0.76
C ALA A 66 -14.67 -4.63 -0.46
N CYS A 67 -13.96 -5.12 -1.47
CA CYS A 67 -13.89 -4.47 -2.76
C CYS A 67 -15.21 -4.63 -3.50
N LYS A 68 -15.66 -3.54 -4.14
CA LYS A 68 -16.79 -3.57 -5.06
C LYS A 68 -16.49 -2.74 -6.30
N VAL A 69 -17.21 -3.07 -7.37
CA VAL A 69 -17.17 -2.33 -8.63
C VAL A 69 -18.45 -1.52 -8.76
N LEU A 70 -18.31 -0.21 -8.94
CA LEU A 70 -19.43 0.69 -9.22
C LEU A 70 -19.63 0.83 -10.74
N LYS A 71 -20.85 1.14 -11.19
CA LYS A 71 -21.13 1.41 -12.60
C LYS A 71 -20.47 2.74 -13.00
N GLY A 72 -19.67 2.75 -14.08
CA GLY A 72 -19.02 3.95 -14.60
C GLY A 72 -17.71 3.66 -15.34
N PRO A 73 -17.09 4.68 -15.94
CA PRO A 73 -15.77 4.55 -16.54
C PRO A 73 -14.70 4.23 -15.46
N PRO A 74 -13.66 3.45 -15.81
CA PRO A 74 -12.57 3.14 -14.89
C PRO A 74 -11.73 4.39 -14.51
N PRO A 75 -11.12 4.42 -13.31
CA PRO A 75 -11.15 3.38 -12.28
C PRO A 75 -12.44 3.44 -11.45
N ASN A 76 -13.23 2.36 -11.52
CA ASN A 76 -14.53 2.22 -10.85
C ASN A 76 -14.52 1.17 -9.74
N HIS A 77 -13.32 0.87 -9.22
CA HIS A 77 -13.08 -0.08 -8.14
C HIS A 77 -12.91 0.67 -6.81
N TYR A 78 -13.66 0.26 -5.79
CA TYR A 78 -13.69 0.92 -4.49
C TYR A 78 -13.62 -0.10 -3.36
N CYS A 79 -13.02 0.30 -2.24
CA CYS A 79 -13.08 -0.43 -0.97
C CYS A 79 -14.22 0.14 -0.14
N HIS A 80 -15.26 -0.66 0.08
CA HIS A 80 -16.37 -0.28 0.94
C HIS A 80 -16.10 -0.76 2.37
N CYS A 81 -15.96 0.18 3.31
CA CYS A 81 -15.88 -0.17 4.73
C CYS A 81 -17.28 -0.28 5.33
N PHE A 82 -17.55 -1.36 6.05
CA PHE A 82 -18.87 -1.63 6.63
C PHE A 82 -19.19 -0.68 7.80
N CYS A 83 -20.49 -0.59 8.09
CA CYS A 83 -21.03 -0.16 9.37
C CYS A 83 -21.07 -1.39 10.32
#